data_AF-A0A1Z5IRA5-F1
#
_entry.id   AF-A0A1Z5IRA5-F1
#
_cell.length_a   1.000
_cell.length_b   1.000
_cell.length_c   1.000
_cell.angle_alpha   90.00
_cell.angle_beta   90.00
_cell.angle_gamma   90.00
#
_symmetry.space_group_name_H-M   'P 1'
#
loop_
_entity.id
_entity.type
_entity.pdbx_description
1 polymer ?
#
loop_
_entity_poly.entity_id
_entity_poly.type
_entity_poly.pdbx_seq_one_letter_code
_entity_poly.pdbx_strand_id
1 'polypeptide(L)'
;MNTGEKIAKLRISRGWSQPQLAEKMSVSQSTVAMWESGKRKVSAEDLLKLSQLFNVTTDYLLGNNQTPKWASEKDTADLATFLENNAGSMTYQGENLTDEEKEKLEIAMTQIFWKRHKHD
;
A
#
# COMPACT_ATOMS: atom_id res chain seq x y z
N MET A 1 2.24 5.43 6.33
CA MET A 1 1.21 5.73 5.31
C MET A 1 -0.13 5.18 5.75
N ASN A 2 -1.19 6.00 5.76
CA ASN A 2 -2.56 5.54 5.98
C ASN A 2 -3.23 5.12 4.66
N THR A 3 -4.44 4.54 4.72
CA THR A 3 -5.18 4.08 3.53
C THR A 3 -5.39 5.17 2.48
N GLY A 4 -5.71 6.40 2.89
CA GLY A 4 -5.91 7.53 1.98
C GLY A 4 -4.64 7.87 1.20
N GLU A 5 -3.50 7.93 1.89
CA GLU A 5 -2.20 8.18 1.28
C GLU A 5 -1.81 7.06 0.29
N LYS A 6 -2.14 5.80 0.61
CA LYS A 6 -1.91 4.66 -0.31
C LYS A 6 -2.75 4.77 -1.58
N ILE A 7 -4.02 5.14 -1.45
CA ILE A 7 -4.91 5.38 -2.59
C ILE A 7 -4.36 6.51 -3.46
N ALA A 8 -3.96 7.63 -2.86
CA ALA A 8 -3.38 8.77 -3.58
C ALA A 8 -2.10 8.37 -4.32
N LYS A 9 -1.19 7.64 -3.67
CA LYS A 9 0.06 7.15 -4.27
C LYS A 9 -0.22 6.24 -5.48
N LEU A 10 -1.11 5.26 -5.34
CA LEU A 10 -1.48 4.36 -6.43
C LEU A 10 -2.13 5.11 -7.59
N ARG A 11 -3.05 6.04 -7.30
CA ARG A 11 -3.67 6.89 -8.31
C ARG A 11 -2.63 7.69 -9.11
N ILE A 12 -1.70 8.36 -8.41
CA ILE A 12 -0.64 9.16 -9.03
C ILE A 12 0.30 8.28 -9.86
N SER A 13 0.66 7.09 -9.37
CA SER A 13 1.52 6.14 -10.10
C SER A 13 0.92 5.68 -11.44
N ARG A 14 -0.42 5.67 -11.54
CA ARG A 14 -1.16 5.35 -12.76
C ARG A 14 -1.43 6.58 -13.64
N GLY A 15 -0.93 7.76 -13.24
CA GLY A 15 -1.14 9.03 -13.97
C GLY A 15 -2.58 9.55 -13.91
N TRP A 16 -3.37 9.13 -12.92
CA TRP A 16 -4.78 9.50 -12.83
C TRP A 16 -5.00 10.73 -11.95
N SER A 17 -5.95 11.57 -12.36
CA SER A 17 -6.54 12.63 -11.54
C SER A 17 -7.62 12.07 -10.60
N GLN A 18 -7.99 12.81 -9.55
CA GLN A 18 -9.08 12.40 -8.64
C GLN A 18 -10.41 12.15 -9.37
N PRO A 19 -10.84 12.99 -10.35
CA PRO A 19 -12.02 12.69 -11.16
C PRO A 19 -11.93 11.37 -11.93
N GLN A 20 -10.77 11.03 -12.49
CA GLN A 20 -10.58 9.78 -13.24
C GLN A 20 -10.66 8.55 -12.33
N LEU A 21 -10.12 8.63 -11.10
CA LEU A 21 -10.31 7.55 -10.12
C LEU A 21 -11.79 7.46 -9.71
N ALA A 22 -12.46 8.59 -9.55
CA ALA A 22 -13.87 8.64 -9.17
C ALA A 22 -14.77 7.98 -10.23
N GLU A 23 -14.52 8.23 -11.51
CA GLU A 23 -15.19 7.58 -12.63
C GLU A 23 -15.00 6.06 -12.60
N LYS A 24 -13.76 5.59 -12.44
CA LYS A 24 -13.43 4.14 -12.34
C LYS A 24 -14.10 3.47 -11.15
N MET A 25 -14.27 4.19 -10.06
CA MET A 25 -14.89 3.71 -8.83
C MET A 25 -16.41 3.91 -8.80
N SER A 26 -16.99 4.58 -9.80
CA SER A 26 -18.41 4.97 -9.82
C SER A 26 -18.84 5.77 -8.58
N VAL A 27 -17.98 6.70 -8.13
CA VAL A 27 -18.23 7.60 -6.99
C VAL A 27 -18.02 9.06 -7.40
N SER A 28 -18.32 10.01 -6.51
CA SER A 28 -18.02 11.42 -6.75
C SER A 28 -16.54 11.74 -6.55
N GLN A 29 -16.00 12.74 -7.28
CA GLN A 29 -14.65 13.27 -7.04
C GLN A 29 -14.44 13.63 -5.56
N SER A 30 -15.43 14.27 -4.93
CA SER A 30 -15.39 14.63 -3.51
C SER A 30 -15.21 13.40 -2.61
N THR A 31 -15.77 12.25 -2.98
CA THR A 31 -15.60 10.99 -2.25
C THR A 31 -14.13 10.55 -2.28
N VAL A 32 -13.51 10.55 -3.47
CA VAL A 32 -12.08 10.25 -3.62
C VAL A 32 -11.22 11.24 -2.83
N ALA A 33 -11.49 12.54 -2.93
CA ALA A 33 -10.74 13.55 -2.17
C ALA A 33 -10.86 13.36 -0.65
N MET A 34 -12.04 12.97 -0.16
CA MET A 34 -12.23 12.65 1.27
C MET A 34 -11.55 11.36 1.69
N TRP A 35 -11.48 10.35 0.82
CA TRP A 35 -10.69 9.14 1.07
C TRP A 35 -9.19 9.48 1.18
N GLU A 36 -8.65 10.20 0.19
CA GLU A 36 -7.22 10.53 0.14
C GLU A 36 -6.77 11.44 1.28
N SER A 37 -7.65 12.34 1.74
CA SER A 37 -7.39 13.20 2.90
C SER A 37 -7.73 12.55 4.25
N GLY A 38 -8.21 11.31 4.27
CA GLY A 38 -8.61 10.61 5.50
C GLY A 38 -9.88 11.16 6.18
N LYS A 39 -10.54 12.16 5.59
CA LYS A 39 -11.79 12.75 6.11
C LYS A 39 -12.97 11.78 6.07
N ARG A 40 -12.92 10.77 5.19
CA ARG A 40 -13.93 9.72 5.08
C ARG A 40 -13.25 8.35 5.03
N LYS A 41 -13.76 7.42 5.83
CA LYS A 41 -13.37 6.01 5.73
C LYS A 41 -13.87 5.39 4.42
N VAL A 42 -13.04 4.55 3.83
CA VAL A 42 -13.40 3.71 2.68
C VAL A 42 -14.27 2.56 3.18
N SER A 43 -15.37 2.25 2.49
CA SER A 43 -16.20 1.10 2.84
C SER A 43 -15.47 -0.20 2.50
N ALA A 44 -15.87 -1.33 3.10
CA ALA A 44 -15.28 -2.63 2.76
C ALA A 44 -15.46 -2.99 1.26
N GLU A 45 -16.62 -2.64 0.69
CA GLU A 45 -16.92 -2.86 -0.71
C GLU A 45 -16.03 -2.00 -1.63
N ASP A 46 -15.90 -0.70 -1.34
CA ASP A 46 -15.04 0.20 -2.11
C ASP A 46 -13.56 -0.18 -1.97
N LEU A 47 -13.15 -0.65 -0.79
CA LEU A 47 -11.80 -1.11 -0.54
C LEU A 47 -11.46 -2.34 -1.40
N LEU A 48 -12.39 -3.29 -1.53
CA LEU A 48 -12.22 -4.45 -2.41
C LEU A 48 -12.15 -4.03 -3.89
N LYS A 49 -13.00 -3.09 -4.32
CA LYS A 49 -12.95 -2.54 -5.69
C LYS A 49 -11.64 -1.84 -5.96
N LEU A 50 -11.15 -1.02 -5.03
CA LEU A 50 -9.85 -0.35 -5.14
C LEU A 50 -8.71 -1.38 -5.21
N SER A 51 -8.77 -2.44 -4.42
CA SER A 51 -7.74 -3.47 -4.40
C SER A 51 -7.66 -4.19 -5.76
N GLN A 52 -8.81 -4.54 -6.35
CA GLN A 52 -8.88 -5.11 -7.69
C GLN A 52 -8.44 -4.12 -8.77
N LEU A 53 -8.89 -2.86 -8.70
CA LEU A 53 -8.55 -1.82 -9.68
C LEU A 53 -7.05 -1.54 -9.75
N PHE A 54 -6.39 -1.53 -8.59
CA PHE A 54 -4.96 -1.30 -8.49
C PHE A 54 -4.13 -2.57 -8.60
N ASN A 55 -4.77 -3.75 -8.61
CA ASN A 55 -4.11 -5.06 -8.55
C ASN A 55 -3.22 -5.21 -7.31
N VAL A 56 -3.79 -4.94 -6.14
CA VAL A 56 -3.15 -5.08 -4.82
C VAL A 56 -4.10 -5.76 -3.84
N THR A 57 -3.60 -6.21 -2.70
CA THR A 57 -4.45 -6.73 -1.61
C THR A 57 -5.16 -5.63 -0.82
N THR A 58 -6.30 -5.96 -0.19
CA THR A 58 -6.99 -5.07 0.74
C THR A 58 -6.14 -4.75 1.97
N ASP A 59 -5.35 -5.72 2.44
CA ASP A 59 -4.40 -5.53 3.54
C ASP A 59 -3.32 -4.52 3.21
N TYR A 60 -2.80 -4.53 1.98
CA TYR A 60 -1.92 -3.48 1.50
C TYR A 60 -2.62 -2.11 1.60
N LEU A 61 -3.83 -1.95 1.09
CA LEU A 61 -4.55 -0.66 1.19
C LEU A 61 -4.83 -0.23 2.64
N LEU A 62 -5.10 -1.17 3.54
CA LEU A 62 -5.34 -0.89 4.97
C LEU A 62 -4.08 -0.53 5.75
N GLY A 63 -2.90 -0.79 5.18
CA GLY A 63 -1.65 -0.67 5.93
C GLY A 63 -1.44 -1.82 6.91
N ASN A 64 -2.17 -2.93 6.75
CA ASN A 64 -1.95 -4.18 7.46
C ASN A 64 -0.72 -4.91 6.89
N ASN A 65 0.41 -4.21 6.79
CA ASN A 65 1.69 -4.76 6.37
C ASN A 65 2.27 -5.64 7.49
N GLN A 66 1.56 -6.68 7.90
CA GLN A 66 1.93 -7.64 8.95
C GLN A 66 2.60 -7.01 10.19
N THR A 67 2.28 -5.74 10.47
CA THR A 67 2.92 -4.97 11.53
C THR A 67 2.47 -5.56 12.84
N PRO A 68 3.38 -6.15 13.63
CA PRO A 68 3.02 -6.77 14.88
C PRO A 68 2.46 -5.73 15.85
N LYS A 69 1.53 -6.14 16.72
CA LYS A 69 0.94 -5.24 17.74
C LYS A 69 1.96 -4.64 18.71
N TRP A 70 3.13 -5.27 18.84
CA TRP A 70 4.22 -4.81 19.70
C TRP A 70 5.15 -3.79 19.02
N ALA A 71 5.02 -3.59 17.70
CA ALA A 71 5.87 -2.68 16.96
C ALA A 71 5.59 -1.22 17.37
N SER A 72 6.65 -0.49 17.68
CA SER A 72 6.61 0.94 17.92
C SER A 72 6.59 1.73 16.61
N GLU A 73 6.32 3.04 16.71
CA GLU A 73 6.41 3.96 15.56
C GLU A 73 7.82 3.94 14.95
N LYS A 74 8.86 3.81 15.79
CA LYS A 74 10.24 3.69 15.32
C LYS A 74 10.44 2.42 14.49
N ASP A 75 9.96 1.27 14.97
CA ASP A 75 10.11 0.01 14.25
C ASP A 75 9.41 0.04 12.88
N THR A 76 8.28 0.76 12.80
CA THR A 76 7.59 0.95 11.51
C THR A 76 8.36 1.87 10.54
N ALA A 77 9.10 2.85 11.04
CA ALA A 77 9.99 3.68 10.23
C ALA A 77 11.24 2.90 9.76
N ASP A 78 11.77 2.05 10.62
CA ASP A 78 12.89 1.15 10.30
C ASP A 78 12.49 0.12 9.23
N LEU A 79 11.26 -0.41 9.29
CA LEU A 79 10.70 -1.24 8.22
C LEU A 79 10.63 -0.50 6.88
N ALA A 80 10.14 0.75 6.88
CA ALA A 80 10.02 1.53 5.64
C ALA A 80 11.40 1.73 4.99
N THR A 81 12.40 2.08 5.80
CA THR A 81 13.79 2.23 5.38
C THR A 81 14.37 0.91 4.87
N PHE A 82 14.06 -0.21 5.54
CA PHE A 82 14.48 -1.54 5.11
C PHE A 82 13.90 -1.91 3.74
N LEU A 83 12.61 -1.68 3.51
CA LEU A 83 11.97 -1.97 2.24
C LEU A 83 12.47 -1.07 1.11
N GLU A 84 12.69 0.22 1.34
CA GLU A 84 13.24 1.11 0.32
C GLU A 84 14.64 0.68 -0.13
N ASN A 85 15.49 0.32 0.84
CA ASN A 85 16.87 -0.08 0.56
C ASN A 85 16.98 -1.47 -0.09
N ASN A 86 16.01 -2.36 0.14
CA ASN A 86 16.09 -3.76 -0.29
C ASN A 86 15.12 -4.09 -1.42
N ALA A 87 13.85 -3.68 -1.35
CA ALA A 87 12.83 -4.03 -2.34
C ALA A 87 12.83 -3.10 -3.56
N GLY A 88 13.15 -1.81 -3.38
CA GLY A 88 12.99 -0.78 -4.42
C GLY A 88 13.85 -0.95 -5.67
N SER A 89 14.96 -1.70 -5.59
CA SER A 89 15.92 -1.90 -6.68
C SER A 89 15.97 -3.34 -7.22
N MET A 90 15.07 -4.22 -6.75
CA MET A 90 15.12 -5.62 -7.16
C MET A 90 14.64 -5.82 -8.61
N THR A 91 15.42 -6.59 -9.35
CA THR A 91 15.11 -7.08 -10.68
C THR A 91 15.16 -8.60 -10.69
N TYR A 92 14.38 -9.23 -11.55
CA TYR A 92 14.48 -10.66 -11.82
C TYR A 92 15.09 -10.84 -13.21
N GLN A 93 16.27 -11.46 -13.27
CA GLN A 93 17.04 -11.63 -14.51
C GLN A 93 17.31 -10.30 -15.26
N GLY A 94 17.45 -9.19 -14.52
CA GLY A 94 17.64 -7.86 -15.11
C GLY A 94 16.35 -7.19 -15.61
N GLU A 95 15.21 -7.86 -15.52
CA GLU A 95 13.91 -7.29 -15.81
C GLU A 95 13.27 -6.69 -14.55
N ASN A 96 12.49 -5.62 -14.75
CA ASN A 96 11.69 -5.04 -13.69
C ASN A 96 10.61 -6.02 -13.25
N LEU A 97 10.49 -6.21 -11.95
CA LEU A 97 9.43 -7.01 -11.36
C LEU A 97 8.05 -6.43 -11.70
N THR A 98 7.10 -7.32 -11.93
CA THR A 98 5.68 -6.98 -12.03
C THR A 98 5.17 -6.42 -10.70
N ASP A 99 4.05 -5.71 -10.74
CA ASP A 99 3.40 -5.17 -9.53
C ASP A 99 3.08 -6.30 -8.51
N GLU A 100 2.66 -7.46 -8.99
CA GLU A 100 2.35 -8.63 -8.16
C GLU A 100 3.62 -9.24 -7.51
N GLU A 101 4.73 -9.31 -8.24
CA GLU A 101 6.00 -9.83 -7.70
C GLU A 101 6.62 -8.88 -6.67
N LYS A 102 6.53 -7.57 -6.93
CA LYS A 102 6.94 -6.54 -5.96
C LYS A 102 6.14 -6.67 -4.66
N GLU A 103 4.82 -6.86 -4.77
CA GLU A 103 3.97 -7.07 -3.59
C GLU A 103 4.38 -8.33 -2.81
N LYS A 104 4.59 -9.46 -3.50
CA LYS A 104 5.03 -10.72 -2.85
C LYS A 104 6.37 -10.55 -2.14
N LEU A 105 7.32 -9.86 -2.76
CA LEU A 105 8.63 -9.58 -2.15
C LEU A 105 8.51 -8.63 -0.96
N GLU A 106 7.76 -7.54 -1.08
CA GLU A 106 7.53 -6.62 0.02
C GLU A 106 6.90 -7.33 1.22
N ILE A 107 5.93 -8.23 1.00
CA ILE A 107 5.31 -9.03 2.05
C ILE A 107 6.33 -9.97 2.70
N ALA A 108 7.12 -10.71 1.91
CA ALA A 108 8.12 -11.64 2.42
C ALA A 108 9.22 -10.91 3.21
N MET A 109 9.67 -9.76 2.72
CA MET A 109 10.64 -8.92 3.40
C MET A 109 10.10 -8.35 4.70
N THR A 110 8.85 -7.89 4.70
CA THR A 110 8.17 -7.40 5.90
C THR A 110 8.08 -8.49 6.96
N GLN A 111 7.74 -9.72 6.57
CA GLN A 111 7.75 -10.89 7.45
C GLN A 111 9.12 -11.16 8.06
N ILE A 112 10.15 -11.17 7.23
CA ILE A 112 11.54 -11.41 7.67
C ILE A 112 11.98 -10.32 8.65
N PHE A 113 11.68 -9.05 8.34
CA PHE A 113 12.01 -7.91 9.19
C PHE A 113 11.40 -8.08 10.57
N TRP A 114 10.07 -8.27 10.66
CA TRP A 114 9.38 -8.39 11.94
C TRP A 114 9.80 -9.62 12.74
N LYS A 115 10.07 -10.75 12.07
CA LYS A 115 10.59 -11.95 12.73
C LYS A 115 11.96 -11.72 13.38
N ARG A 116 12.81 -10.87 12.78
CA ARG A 116 14.14 -10.53 13.30
C ARG A 116 14.14 -9.38 14.30
N HIS A 117 13.19 -8.46 14.20
CA HIS A 117 13.04 -7.30 15.10
C HIS A 117 12.21 -7.59 16.36
N LYS A 118 11.63 -8.79 16.48
CA LYS A 118 10.90 -9.15 17.70
C LYS A 118 11.86 -9.12 18.89
N HIS A 119 11.65 -8.14 19.77
CA HIS A 119 12.24 -8.10 21.10
C HIS A 119 11.48 -9.08 22.00
N ASP A 120 12.17 -10.05 22.58
CA ASP A 120 11.60 -10.98 23.57
C ASP A 120 11.27 -10.28 24.89
#